data_AF-A0A520HFI5-F1
#
_entry.id   AF-A0A520HFI5-F1
#
_cell.length_a   1.000
_cell.length_b   1.000
_cell.length_c   1.000
_cell.angle_alpha   90.00
_cell.angle_beta   90.00
_cell.angle_gamma   90.00
#
_symmetry.space_group_name_H-M   'P 1'
#
loop_
_entity.id
_entity.type
_entity.pdbx_description
1 polymer ?
#
loop_
_entity_poly.entity_id
_entity_poly.type
_entity_poly.pdbx_seq_one_letter_code
_entity_poly.pdbx_strand_id
1 'polypeptide(L)'
;MSSFEHDASRRAFLRRGAALGMAGVAAPFVTSLAAIGEAAAATTSDYKALVCVFLHGGMDYANTLVPYDEASYAAYLAARSNIALTRDSLAASALSPTVSLDGGRRYALGANMSGLGQLFAAGKAAANS
;
A
#
# COMPACT_ATOMS: atom_id res chain seq x y z
N MET A 1 52.73 -7.70 -4.38
CA MET A 1 51.81 -8.54 -5.19
C MET A 1 50.76 -9.15 -4.23
N SER A 2 49.75 -8.38 -3.80
CA SER A 2 48.77 -8.82 -2.77
C SER A 2 47.39 -8.11 -2.88
N SER A 3 47.29 -7.04 -3.67
CA SER A 3 46.07 -6.24 -3.81
C SER A 3 44.98 -6.89 -4.69
N PHE A 4 45.34 -7.74 -5.66
CA PHE A 4 44.38 -8.36 -6.59
C PHE A 4 43.55 -9.51 -5.95
N GLU A 5 44.11 -10.25 -5.00
CA GLU A 5 43.40 -11.36 -4.34
C GLU A 5 42.34 -10.87 -3.35
N HIS A 6 42.61 -9.74 -2.70
CA HIS A 6 41.73 -9.16 -1.70
C HIS A 6 40.43 -8.58 -2.30
N ASP A 7 40.50 -8.05 -3.53
CA ASP A 7 39.35 -7.44 -4.21
C ASP A 7 38.40 -8.51 -4.79
N ALA A 8 38.96 -9.62 -5.28
CA ALA A 8 38.19 -10.79 -5.72
C ALA A 8 37.45 -11.46 -4.55
N SER A 9 38.08 -11.57 -3.37
CA SER A 9 37.46 -12.19 -2.19
C SER A 9 36.32 -11.34 -1.61
N ARG A 10 36.47 -10.01 -1.57
CA ARG A 10 35.42 -9.07 -1.15
C ARG A 10 34.20 -9.14 -2.07
N ARG A 11 34.40 -9.15 -3.39
CA ARG A 11 33.31 -9.27 -4.36
C ARG A 11 32.58 -10.61 -4.26
N ALA A 12 33.32 -11.70 -4.04
CA ALA A 12 32.72 -13.03 -3.83
C ALA A 12 31.93 -13.09 -2.50
N PHE A 13 32.44 -12.48 -1.44
CA PHE A 13 31.75 -12.36 -0.16
C PHE A 13 30.45 -11.54 -0.28
N LEU A 14 30.49 -10.37 -0.92
CA LEU A 14 29.29 -9.56 -1.16
C LEU A 14 28.26 -10.28 -2.02
N ARG A 15 28.67 -11.00 -3.08
CA ARG A 15 27.75 -11.80 -3.90
C ARG A 15 27.09 -12.92 -3.11
N ARG A 16 27.85 -13.64 -2.27
CA ARG A 16 27.31 -14.73 -1.44
C ARG A 16 26.42 -14.20 -0.32
N GLY A 17 26.82 -13.10 0.33
CA GLY A 17 26.02 -12.42 1.35
C GLY A 17 24.71 -11.84 0.80
N ALA A 18 24.73 -11.25 -0.40
CA ALA A 18 23.52 -10.77 -1.07
C ALA A 18 22.57 -11.91 -1.46
N ALA A 19 23.09 -13.03 -1.97
CA ALA A 19 22.28 -14.20 -2.31
C ALA A 19 21.62 -14.84 -1.08
N LEU A 20 22.38 -14.97 0.03
CA LEU A 20 21.85 -15.48 1.30
C LEU A 20 20.87 -14.50 1.96
N GLY A 21 21.13 -13.19 1.87
CA GLY A 21 20.24 -12.14 2.37
C GLY A 21 18.90 -12.10 1.64
N MET A 22 18.92 -12.23 0.30
CA MET A 22 17.70 -12.32 -0.50
C MET A 22 16.85 -13.54 -0.15
N ALA A 23 17.46 -14.70 0.10
CA ALA A 23 16.74 -15.90 0.51
C ALA A 23 16.08 -15.75 1.90
N GLY A 24 16.75 -15.07 2.84
CA GLY A 24 16.22 -14.84 4.19
C GLY A 24 15.06 -13.83 4.26
N VAL A 25 15.03 -12.83 3.37
CA VAL A 25 13.98 -11.79 3.36
C VAL A 25 12.77 -12.18 2.51
N ALA A 26 12.97 -13.00 1.46
CA ALA A 26 11.88 -13.44 0.59
C ALA A 26 11.07 -14.62 1.14
N ALA A 27 11.62 -15.42 2.06
CA ALA A 27 10.94 -16.60 2.57
C ALA A 27 9.58 -16.29 3.23
N PRO A 28 9.43 -15.29 4.13
CA PRO A 28 8.14 -14.97 4.73
C PRO A 28 7.10 -14.49 3.69
N PHE A 29 7.55 -13.77 2.66
CA PHE A 29 6.69 -13.31 1.57
C PHE A 29 6.21 -14.46 0.69
N VAL A 30 7.11 -15.38 0.33
CA VAL A 30 6.79 -16.59 -0.44
C VAL A 30 5.85 -17.51 0.34
N THR A 31 6.07 -17.71 1.64
CA THR A 31 5.16 -18.50 2.48
C THR A 31 3.79 -17.84 2.61
N SER A 32 3.73 -16.53 2.78
CA SER A 32 2.46 -15.80 2.81
C SER A 32 1.70 -15.92 1.47
N LEU A 33 2.43 -15.82 0.34
CA LEU A 33 1.85 -15.95 -0.99
C LEU A 33 1.39 -17.38 -1.29
N ALA A 34 2.15 -18.39 -0.87
CA ALA A 34 1.77 -19.80 -0.99
C ALA A 34 0.54 -20.14 -0.15
N ALA A 35 0.45 -19.61 1.08
CA ALA A 35 -0.74 -19.76 1.93
C ALA A 35 -1.99 -19.11 1.31
N ILE A 36 -1.84 -17.95 0.67
CA ILE A 36 -2.90 -17.31 -0.11
C ILE A 36 -3.31 -18.20 -1.30
N GLY A 37 -2.35 -18.82 -1.98
CA GLY A 37 -2.59 -19.77 -3.08
C GLY A 37 -3.35 -21.04 -2.66
N GLU A 38 -2.95 -21.64 -1.54
CA GLU A 38 -3.65 -22.80 -0.95
C GLU A 38 -5.08 -22.44 -0.50
N ALA A 39 -5.29 -21.26 0.09
CA ALA A 39 -6.61 -20.78 0.47
C ALA A 39 -7.55 -20.52 -0.73
N ALA A 40 -6.98 -20.22 -1.91
CA ALA A 40 -7.74 -20.09 -3.15
C ALA A 40 -8.08 -21.44 -3.80
N ALA A 41 -7.23 -22.45 -3.58
CA ALA A 41 -7.43 -23.82 -4.07
C ALA A 41 -8.34 -24.66 -3.17
N ALA A 42 -8.61 -24.22 -1.93
CA ALA A 42 -9.59 -24.83 -1.04
C ALA A 42 -11.00 -24.74 -1.66
N THR A 43 -11.46 -25.86 -2.22
CA THR A 43 -12.75 -26.03 -2.88
C THR A 43 -13.90 -25.98 -1.88
N THR A 44 -14.35 -24.77 -1.55
CA THR A 44 -15.74 -24.54 -1.12
C THR A 44 -16.62 -24.48 -2.38
N SER A 45 -17.88 -24.90 -2.31
CA SER A 45 -18.83 -24.82 -3.44
C SER A 45 -19.09 -23.38 -3.92
N ASP A 46 -18.60 -22.39 -3.18
CA ASP A 46 -18.65 -20.98 -3.54
C ASP A 46 -17.41 -20.62 -4.36
N TYR A 47 -17.62 -20.13 -5.58
CA TYR A 47 -16.54 -19.71 -6.47
C TYR A 47 -15.72 -18.56 -5.85
N LYS A 48 -14.50 -18.88 -5.43
CA LYS A 48 -13.52 -17.91 -4.92
C LYS A 48 -12.35 -17.81 -5.89
N ALA A 49 -12.40 -16.80 -6.77
CA ALA A 49 -11.26 -16.48 -7.64
C ALA A 49 -10.38 -15.41 -7.00
N LEU A 50 -9.07 -15.63 -6.99
CA LEU A 50 -8.09 -14.58 -6.73
C LEU A 50 -7.74 -13.88 -8.04
N VAL A 51 -7.87 -12.55 -8.08
CA VAL A 51 -7.50 -11.73 -9.23
C VAL A 51 -6.25 -10.93 -8.88
N CYS A 52 -5.11 -11.29 -9.49
CA CYS A 52 -3.86 -10.55 -9.36
C CYS A 52 -3.81 -9.42 -10.40
N VAL A 53 -4.04 -8.18 -9.96
CA VAL A 53 -3.91 -7.00 -10.81
C VAL A 53 -2.49 -6.43 -10.70
N PHE A 54 -1.71 -6.55 -11.77
CA PHE A 54 -0.38 -5.96 -11.86
C PHE A 54 -0.46 -4.54 -12.42
N LEU A 55 -0.28 -3.54 -11.55
CA LEU A 55 -0.24 -2.14 -11.95
C LEU A 55 1.20 -1.78 -12.36
N HIS A 56 1.45 -1.66 -13.66
CA HIS A 56 2.78 -1.32 -14.21
C HIS A 56 3.18 0.15 -14.02
N GLY A 57 2.25 1.00 -13.56
CA GLY A 57 2.47 2.35 -13.09
C GLY A 57 2.00 2.43 -11.64
N GLY A 58 2.85 2.93 -10.74
CA GLY A 58 2.56 2.96 -9.30
C GLY A 58 1.24 3.64 -8.96
N MET A 59 0.64 3.25 -7.84
CA MET A 59 -0.54 3.91 -7.29
C MET A 59 -0.12 5.03 -6.34
N ASP A 60 -0.65 6.24 -6.55
CA ASP A 60 -0.50 7.33 -5.61
C ASP A 60 -1.50 7.21 -4.46
N TYR A 61 -1.11 6.46 -3.42
CA TYR A 61 -1.94 6.24 -2.24
C TYR A 61 -2.46 7.54 -1.61
N ALA A 62 -1.62 8.58 -1.52
CA ALA A 62 -1.98 9.83 -0.86
C ALA A 62 -2.98 10.69 -1.67
N ASN A 63 -3.25 10.36 -2.94
CA ASN A 63 -4.37 10.91 -3.71
C ASN A 63 -5.58 9.96 -3.79
N THR A 64 -5.41 8.69 -3.39
CA THR A 64 -6.51 7.73 -3.25
C THR A 64 -7.26 7.93 -1.94
N LEU A 65 -6.53 8.05 -0.83
CA LEU A 65 -7.06 8.34 0.51
C LEU A 65 -6.37 9.59 1.05
N VAL A 66 -7.05 10.72 0.91
CA VAL A 66 -6.49 12.05 1.19
C VAL A 66 -6.84 12.48 2.61
N PRO A 67 -5.88 12.95 3.43
CA PRO A 67 -6.19 13.59 4.69
C PRO A 67 -7.06 14.83 4.48
N TYR A 68 -8.10 14.97 5.28
CA TYR A 68 -9.12 16.00 5.10
C TYR A 68 -9.30 16.91 6.33
N ASP A 69 -8.84 16.49 7.51
CA ASP A 69 -8.70 17.38 8.65
C ASP A 69 -7.64 18.46 8.36
N GLU A 70 -7.78 19.61 9.01
CA GLU A 70 -7.07 20.83 8.62
C GLU A 70 -5.54 20.71 8.77
N ALA A 71 -5.07 20.20 9.90
CA ALA A 71 -3.65 20.03 10.16
C ALA A 71 -3.01 19.01 9.20
N SER A 72 -3.65 17.84 9.02
CA SER A 72 -3.11 16.78 8.16
C SER A 72 -3.19 17.15 6.68
N TYR A 73 -4.26 17.84 6.24
CA TYR A 73 -4.38 18.35 4.88
C TYR A 73 -3.34 19.42 4.58
N ALA A 74 -3.06 20.34 5.52
CA ALA A 74 -2.02 21.35 5.35
C ALA A 74 -0.64 20.70 5.15
N ALA A 75 -0.33 19.65 5.92
CA ALA A 75 0.91 18.88 5.75
C ALA A 75 0.95 18.16 4.39
N TYR A 76 -0.15 17.54 3.97
CA TYR A 76 -0.29 16.92 2.65
C TYR A 76 -0.06 17.92 1.51
N LEU A 77 -0.67 19.09 1.58
CA LEU A 77 -0.52 20.14 0.57
C LEU A 77 0.91 20.69 0.53
N ALA A 78 1.53 20.92 1.68
CA ALA A 78 2.91 21.40 1.76
C ALA A 78 3.90 20.40 1.14
N ALA A 79 3.71 19.10 1.38
CA ALA A 79 4.57 18.06 0.84
C ALA A 79 4.38 17.82 -0.66
N ARG A 80 3.24 18.21 -1.24
CA ARG A 80 2.81 17.79 -2.59
C ARG A 80 2.17 18.90 -3.43
N SER A 81 2.57 20.15 -3.19
CA SER A 81 1.90 21.36 -3.72
C SER A 81 1.58 21.36 -5.21
N ASN A 82 2.35 20.65 -6.04
CA ASN A 82 2.16 20.55 -7.49
C ASN A 82 1.14 19.47 -7.94
N ILE A 83 0.83 18.48 -7.10
CA ILE A 83 -0.03 17.33 -7.43
C ILE A 83 -1.10 17.05 -6.38
N ALA A 84 -1.20 17.91 -5.36
CA ALA A 84 -2.20 17.81 -4.31
C ALA A 84 -3.61 18.08 -4.86
N LEU A 85 -4.57 17.29 -4.42
CA LEU A 85 -5.99 17.53 -4.65
C LEU A 85 -6.46 18.65 -3.72
N THR A 86 -7.27 19.57 -4.26
CA THR A 86 -7.81 20.67 -3.46
C THR A 86 -8.87 20.17 -2.49
N ARG A 87 -8.94 20.77 -1.30
CA ARG A 87 -9.94 20.40 -0.28
C ARG A 87 -11.38 20.54 -0.79
N ASP A 88 -11.64 21.53 -1.62
CA ASP A 88 -12.95 21.73 -2.24
C ASP A 88 -13.30 20.59 -3.22
N SER A 89 -12.33 20.13 -4.03
CA SER A 89 -12.54 18.99 -4.93
C SER A 89 -12.79 17.66 -4.20
N LEU A 90 -12.44 17.58 -2.90
CA LEU A 90 -12.59 16.41 -2.06
C LEU A 90 -13.87 16.44 -1.19
N ALA A 91 -14.59 17.55 -1.16
CA ALA A 91 -15.73 17.72 -0.26
C ALA A 91 -16.83 16.66 -0.48
N ALA A 92 -17.10 16.30 -1.73
CA ALA A 92 -18.10 15.30 -2.10
C ALA A 92 -17.70 13.86 -1.75
N SER A 93 -16.41 13.61 -1.51
CA SER A 93 -15.84 12.29 -1.21
C SER A 93 -15.29 12.19 0.22
N ALA A 94 -15.60 13.18 1.08
CA ALA A 94 -15.25 13.15 2.49
C ALA A 94 -15.92 11.96 3.19
N LEU A 95 -15.10 11.12 3.83
CA LEU A 95 -15.57 9.92 4.53
C LEU A 95 -16.17 10.29 5.88
N SER A 96 -17.27 9.61 6.21
CA SER A 96 -17.94 9.70 7.51
C SER A 96 -17.87 8.34 8.20
N PRO A 97 -16.78 8.03 8.92
CA PRO A 97 -16.63 6.75 9.59
C PRO A 97 -17.63 6.59 10.73
N THR A 98 -18.14 5.37 10.93
CA THR A 98 -19.06 5.03 12.04
C THR A 98 -18.37 5.12 13.40
N VAL A 99 -17.05 4.94 13.44
CA VAL A 99 -16.19 5.10 14.62
C VAL A 99 -15.26 6.28 14.37
N SER A 100 -15.21 7.21 15.32
CA SER A 100 -14.30 8.36 15.20
C SER A 100 -12.84 7.89 15.19
N LEU A 101 -12.04 8.49 14.32
CA LEU A 101 -10.62 8.20 14.22
C LEU A 101 -9.84 8.98 15.29
N ASP A 102 -8.73 8.40 15.75
CA ASP A 102 -7.89 9.01 16.78
C ASP A 102 -7.40 10.40 16.36
N GLY A 103 -7.45 11.33 17.32
CA GLY A 103 -7.02 12.71 17.12
C GLY A 103 -7.93 13.54 16.21
N GLY A 104 -9.17 13.08 15.96
CA GLY A 104 -10.10 13.80 15.08
C GLY A 104 -9.73 13.74 13.60
N ARG A 105 -8.91 12.75 13.22
CA ARG A 105 -8.47 12.54 11.84
C ARG A 105 -9.67 12.32 10.91
N ARG A 106 -9.58 12.89 9.71
CA ARG A 106 -10.60 12.76 8.68
C ARG A 106 -9.94 12.46 7.36
N TYR A 107 -10.60 11.65 6.55
CA TYR A 107 -10.13 11.31 5.20
C TYR A 107 -11.21 11.61 4.16
N ALA A 108 -10.78 11.85 2.94
CA ALA A 108 -11.61 11.89 1.76
C ALA A 108 -11.02 10.94 0.70
N LEU A 109 -11.86 10.42 -0.18
CA LEU A 109 -11.38 9.63 -1.31
C LEU A 109 -11.05 10.52 -2.51
N GLY A 110 -10.15 10.07 -3.37
CA GLY A 110 -9.97 10.71 -4.68
C GLY A 110 -11.29 10.75 -5.47
N ALA A 111 -11.52 11.80 -6.26
CA ALA A 111 -12.81 12.08 -6.90
C ALA A 111 -13.41 10.92 -7.73
N ASN A 112 -12.56 10.07 -8.30
CA ASN A 112 -12.98 8.94 -9.15
C ASN A 112 -13.21 7.62 -8.37
N MET A 113 -13.24 7.66 -7.04
CA MET A 113 -13.33 6.46 -6.17
C MET A 113 -14.75 6.26 -5.60
N SER A 114 -15.79 6.67 -6.33
CA SER A 114 -17.18 6.59 -5.87
C SER A 114 -17.61 5.17 -5.47
N GLY A 115 -17.16 4.15 -6.20
CA GLY A 115 -17.43 2.75 -5.86
C GLY A 115 -16.83 2.35 -4.50
N LEU A 116 -15.61 2.81 -4.18
CA LEU A 116 -15.01 2.56 -2.87
C LEU A 116 -15.76 3.32 -1.77
N GLY A 117 -16.22 4.54 -2.06
CA GLY A 117 -17.07 5.33 -1.17
C GLY A 117 -18.39 4.62 -0.83
N GLN A 118 -19.02 3.97 -1.81
CA GLN A 118 -20.23 3.16 -1.59
C GLN A 118 -19.94 1.94 -0.70
N LEU A 119 -18.81 1.25 -0.91
CA LEU A 119 -18.41 0.12 -0.06
C LEU A 119 -18.15 0.56 1.37
N PHE A 120 -17.50 1.72 1.56
CA PHE A 120 -17.27 2.31 2.87
C PHE A 120 -18.59 2.66 3.56
N ALA A 121 -19.50 3.34 2.86
CA ALA A 121 -20.83 3.67 3.38
C ALA A 121 -21.65 2.41 3.74
N ALA A 122 -21.43 1.30 3.02
CA ALA A 122 -22.04 0.01 3.31
C ALA A 122 -21.34 -0.79 4.43
N GLY A 123 -20.30 -0.25 5.07
CA GLY A 123 -19.52 -0.95 6.11
C GLY A 123 -18.66 -2.09 5.58
N LYS A 124 -18.44 -2.16 4.26
CA LYS A 124 -17.63 -3.18 3.58
C LYS A 124 -16.19 -2.74 3.30
N ALA A 125 -15.84 -1.51 3.68
CA ALA A 125 -14.50 -0.97 3.67
C ALA A 125 -14.28 -0.13 4.93
N ALA A 126 -13.04 -0.02 5.37
CA ALA A 126 -12.65 0.78 6.53
C ALA A 126 -11.42 1.63 6.18
N ALA A 127 -11.32 2.80 6.81
CA ALA A 127 -10.14 3.65 6.78
C ALA A 127 -9.60 3.69 8.20
N ASN A 128 -8.34 3.27 8.38
CA ASN A 128 -7.70 3.24 9.68
C ASN A 128 -6.77 4.44 9.83
N SER A 129 -6.61 4.87 11.07
CA SER A 129 -5.84 6.05 11.45
C SER A 129 -4.39 5.68 11.72
#